data_AF-A0A0K8SKH3-F1
#
_entry.id   AF-A0A0K8SKH3-F1
#
_cell.length_a   1.000
_cell.length_b   1.000
_cell.length_c   1.000
_cell.angle_alpha   90.00
_cell.angle_beta   90.00
_cell.angle_gamma   90.00
#
_symmetry.space_group_name_H-M   'P 1'
#
loop_
_entity.id
_entity.type
_entity.pdbx_description
1 polymer ?
#
loop_
_entity_poly.entity_id
_entity_poly.type
_entity_poly.pdbx_seq_one_letter_code
_entity_poly.pdbx_strand_id
1 'polypeptide(L)'
;QGIVQYNKDNGILFLTVDDICKIMDNTTIGTPLERYAAVNTLLLSEPCLDVSYYLEIQQLKGSSYSDSRSWIYQTCTEFGFYQTSSSKGELFGSLSKLPFFIDQCKDIYGEDFDSNRLNQGTKRSNLMYGQVNIKVSRVVFVQGSL
;
A
#
# COMPACT_ATOMS: atom_id res chain seq x y z
N GLN A 1 -4.20 3.58 -4.17
CA GLN A 1 -3.69 2.56 -5.12
C GLN A 1 -4.79 1.64 -5.65
N GLY A 2 -5.81 1.28 -4.87
CA GLY A 2 -6.87 0.35 -5.31
C GLY A 2 -7.56 0.73 -6.62
N ILE A 3 -7.87 2.01 -6.86
CA ILE A 3 -8.58 2.43 -8.09
C ILE A 3 -7.73 2.24 -9.35
N VAL A 4 -6.41 2.38 -9.26
CA VAL A 4 -5.51 2.09 -10.39
C VAL A 4 -5.42 0.58 -10.61
N GLN A 5 -5.23 -0.18 -9.53
CA GLN A 5 -5.08 -1.63 -9.58
C GLN A 5 -6.33 -2.35 -10.13
N TYR A 6 -7.52 -1.85 -9.81
CA TYR A 6 -8.80 -2.42 -10.23
C TYR A 6 -9.55 -1.49 -11.20
N ASN A 7 -8.81 -0.66 -11.96
CA ASN A 7 -9.42 0.32 -12.86
C ASN A 7 -10.23 -0.38 -13.96
N LYS A 8 -11.51 0.02 -14.12
CA LYS A 8 -12.42 -0.56 -15.12
C LYS A 8 -12.56 -2.08 -14.99
N ASP A 9 -12.20 -2.63 -13.83
CA ASP A 9 -12.58 -3.98 -13.46
C ASP A 9 -14.08 -3.96 -13.15
N ASN A 10 -14.85 -4.92 -13.67
CA ASN A 10 -16.30 -4.99 -13.50
C ASN A 10 -16.71 -5.41 -12.06
N GLY A 11 -15.89 -5.03 -11.06
CA GLY A 11 -15.95 -5.45 -9.67
C GLY A 11 -16.36 -4.35 -8.68
N ILE A 12 -15.67 -4.32 -7.53
CA ILE A 12 -16.10 -3.73 -6.24
C ILE A 12 -16.22 -2.19 -6.24
N LEU A 13 -15.52 -1.48 -7.13
CA LEU A 13 -15.52 -0.02 -7.20
C LEU A 13 -15.99 0.44 -8.58
N PHE A 14 -17.12 1.14 -8.62
CA PHE A 14 -17.63 1.77 -9.86
C PHE A 14 -16.80 2.98 -10.30
N LEU A 15 -15.80 3.39 -9.52
CA LEU A 15 -14.96 4.54 -9.80
C LEU A 15 -13.75 4.14 -10.65
N THR A 16 -13.52 4.90 -11.72
CA THR A 16 -12.35 4.72 -12.60
C THR A 16 -11.31 5.82 -12.39
N VAL A 17 -10.10 5.62 -12.91
CA VAL A 17 -9.07 6.65 -12.98
C VAL A 17 -9.57 7.89 -13.72
N ASP A 18 -10.36 7.72 -14.79
CA ASP A 18 -10.93 8.82 -15.56
C ASP A 18 -11.86 9.69 -14.68
N ASP A 19 -12.61 9.07 -13.77
CA ASP A 19 -13.53 9.78 -12.87
C ASP A 19 -12.77 10.57 -11.78
N ILE A 20 -11.68 10.01 -11.25
CA ILE A 20 -10.79 10.74 -10.34
C ILE A 20 -10.18 11.95 -11.07
N CYS A 21 -9.67 11.76 -12.30
CA CYS A 21 -9.05 12.84 -13.06
C CYS A 21 -10.05 13.98 -13.31
N LYS A 22 -11.30 13.68 -13.67
CA LYS A 22 -12.35 14.71 -13.82
C LYS A 22 -12.51 15.56 -12.56
N ILE A 23 -12.39 14.98 -11.37
CA ILE A 23 -12.49 15.73 -10.10
C ILE A 23 -11.21 16.52 -9.84
N MET A 24 -10.05 15.89 -10.00
CA MET A 24 -8.74 16.49 -9.72
C MET A 24 -8.36 17.61 -10.69
N ASP A 25 -8.90 17.60 -11.90
CA ASP A 25 -8.70 18.63 -12.92
C ASP A 25 -9.78 19.72 -12.91
N ASN A 26 -10.90 19.50 -12.20
CA ASN A 26 -11.97 20.49 -12.12
C ASN A 26 -11.60 21.62 -11.14
N THR A 27 -10.95 22.66 -11.66
CA THR A 27 -10.52 23.83 -10.89
C THR A 27 -11.65 24.65 -10.26
N THR A 28 -12.92 24.38 -10.62
CA THR A 28 -14.07 25.05 -9.99
C THR A 28 -14.42 24.51 -8.61
N ILE A 29 -13.99 23.28 -8.28
CA ILE A 29 -14.20 22.66 -6.96
C ILE A 29 -13.36 23.36 -5.88
N GLY A 30 -12.22 23.92 -6.24
CA GLY A 30 -11.32 24.61 -5.31
C GLY A 30 -9.85 24.25 -5.53
N THR A 31 -9.05 24.35 -4.49
CA THR A 31 -7.63 23.99 -4.43
C THR A 31 -7.39 22.50 -4.71
N PRO A 32 -6.15 22.10 -5.07
CA PRO A 32 -5.82 20.68 -5.23
C PRO A 32 -6.17 19.81 -4.02
N LEU A 33 -6.07 20.35 -2.80
CA LEU A 33 -6.42 19.64 -1.57
C LEU A 33 -7.93 19.44 -1.43
N GLU A 34 -8.75 20.45 -1.76
CA GLU A 34 -10.21 20.32 -1.74
C GLU A 34 -10.71 19.32 -2.79
N ARG A 35 -10.06 19.29 -3.97
CA ARG A 35 -10.34 18.27 -5.00
C ARG A 35 -9.96 16.87 -4.51
N TYR A 36 -8.82 16.73 -3.83
CA TYR A 36 -8.43 15.47 -3.21
C TYR A 36 -9.40 15.03 -2.10
N ALA A 37 -9.87 15.97 -1.28
CA ALA A 37 -10.90 15.70 -0.27
C ALA A 37 -12.21 15.24 -0.91
N ALA A 38 -12.63 15.87 -2.02
CA ALA A 38 -13.81 15.45 -2.77
C ALA A 38 -13.67 14.02 -3.32
N VAL A 39 -12.49 13.65 -3.84
CA VAL A 39 -12.20 12.25 -4.22
C VAL A 39 -12.30 11.33 -3.01
N ASN A 40 -11.71 11.71 -1.87
CA ASN A 40 -11.73 10.90 -0.66
C ASN A 40 -13.16 10.63 -0.18
N THR A 41 -14.06 11.62 -0.23
CA THR A 41 -15.48 11.47 0.12
C THR A 41 -16.19 10.37 -0.68
N LEU A 42 -15.78 10.12 -1.93
CA LEU A 42 -16.36 9.05 -2.75
C LEU A 42 -15.92 7.64 -2.33
N LEU A 43 -14.85 7.54 -1.53
CA LEU A 43 -14.23 6.28 -1.11
C LEU A 43 -14.51 5.93 0.35
N LEU A 44 -15.03 6.87 1.12
CA LEU A 44 -15.34 6.64 2.52
C LEU A 44 -16.66 5.87 2.67
N SER A 45 -16.65 4.87 3.55
CA SER A 45 -17.86 4.21 4.03
C SER A 45 -18.55 4.99 5.16
N GLU A 46 -17.84 5.92 5.79
CA GLU A 46 -18.25 6.68 6.97
C GLU A 46 -17.97 8.18 6.77
N PRO A 47 -18.65 9.10 7.48
CA PRO A 47 -18.49 10.55 7.27
C PRO A 47 -17.07 11.07 7.57
N CYS A 48 -16.28 10.33 8.36
CA CYS A 48 -14.92 10.68 8.72
C CYS A 48 -14.00 9.46 8.56
N LEU A 49 -12.76 9.72 8.15
CA LEU A 49 -11.67 8.74 8.20
C LEU A 49 -10.92 8.88 9.52
N ASP A 50 -10.83 7.81 10.30
CA ASP A 50 -9.90 7.75 11.41
C ASP A 50 -8.48 7.54 10.86
N VAL A 51 -7.61 8.52 11.11
CA VAL A 51 -6.20 8.54 10.65
C VAL A 51 -5.22 8.36 11.81
N SER A 52 -5.70 7.90 12.97
CA SER A 52 -4.88 7.71 14.16
C SER A 52 -3.98 6.49 14.03
N TYR A 53 -2.68 6.75 13.86
CA TYR A 53 -1.65 5.70 13.87
C TYR A 53 -1.73 4.84 15.13
N TYR A 54 -1.92 5.45 16.31
CA TYR A 54 -2.00 4.70 17.57
C TYR A 54 -3.15 3.70 17.59
N LEU A 55 -4.34 4.10 17.13
CA LEU A 55 -5.51 3.23 17.11
C LEU A 55 -5.32 2.09 16.09
N GLU A 56 -4.75 2.39 14.93
CA GLU A 56 -4.41 1.38 13.93
C GLU A 56 -3.44 0.33 14.49
N ILE A 57 -2.36 0.75 15.17
CA ILE A 57 -1.41 -0.17 15.80
C ILE A 57 -2.09 -1.02 16.87
N GLN A 58 -2.95 -0.44 17.72
CA GLN A 58 -3.67 -1.20 18.74
C GLN A 58 -4.57 -2.27 18.13
N GLN A 59 -5.25 -1.96 17.03
CA GLN A 59 -6.08 -2.93 16.29
C GLN A 59 -5.20 -4.05 15.70
N LEU A 60 -4.07 -3.72 15.08
CA LEU A 60 -3.17 -4.69 14.45
C LEU A 60 -2.40 -5.56 15.45
N LYS A 61 -2.21 -5.08 16.69
CA LYS A 61 -1.70 -5.89 17.81
C LYS A 61 -2.66 -6.98 18.26
N GLY A 62 -3.95 -6.84 17.94
CA GLY A 62 -4.96 -7.83 18.25
C GLY A 62 -4.58 -9.23 17.74
N SER A 63 -4.95 -10.27 18.50
CA SER A 63 -4.67 -11.67 18.17
C SER A 63 -5.76 -12.35 17.35
N SER A 64 -6.87 -11.65 17.07
CA SER A 64 -7.92 -12.13 16.19
C SER A 64 -7.41 -12.29 14.76
N TYR A 65 -8.00 -13.22 14.01
CA TYR A 65 -7.74 -13.35 12.59
C TYR A 65 -7.95 -12.03 11.84
N SER A 66 -7.00 -11.67 10.98
CA SER A 66 -7.06 -10.47 10.12
C SER A 66 -6.19 -10.68 8.89
N ASP A 67 -6.78 -10.57 7.71
CA ASP A 67 -6.05 -10.66 6.43
C ASP A 67 -4.97 -9.58 6.34
N SER A 68 -5.30 -8.35 6.76
CA SER A 68 -4.36 -7.22 6.80
C SER A 68 -3.18 -7.51 7.71
N ARG A 69 -3.42 -8.07 8.91
CA ARG A 69 -2.34 -8.43 9.83
C ARG A 69 -1.42 -9.50 9.22
N SER A 70 -1.99 -10.56 8.65
CA SER A 70 -1.21 -11.60 7.96
C SER A 70 -0.36 -11.03 6.82
N TRP A 71 -0.92 -10.15 6.00
CA TRP A 71 -0.20 -9.50 4.91
C TRP A 71 0.94 -8.61 5.39
N ILE A 72 0.70 -7.81 6.44
CA ILE A 72 1.73 -6.96 7.04
C ILE A 72 2.86 -7.83 7.60
N TYR A 73 2.55 -8.95 8.26
CA TYR A 73 3.58 -9.87 8.75
C TYR A 73 4.49 -10.38 7.63
N GLN A 74 3.93 -10.85 6.52
CA GLN A 74 4.72 -11.30 5.37
C GLN A 74 5.53 -10.16 4.75
N THR A 75 4.97 -8.95 4.71
CA THR A 75 5.68 -7.76 4.25
C THR A 75 6.88 -7.45 5.16
N CYS A 76 6.71 -7.51 6.48
CA CYS A 76 7.74 -7.26 7.48
C CYS A 76 8.83 -8.34 7.56
N THR A 77 8.56 -9.56 7.08
CA THR A 77 9.45 -10.71 7.32
C THR A 77 9.93 -11.43 6.07
N GLU A 78 9.29 -11.23 4.92
CA GLU A 78 9.56 -12.01 3.70
C GLU A 78 9.69 -11.18 2.44
N PHE A 79 8.79 -10.22 2.21
CA PHE A 79 8.67 -9.58 0.89
C PHE A 79 9.18 -8.13 0.83
N GLY A 80 9.06 -7.36 1.92
CA GLY A 80 9.40 -5.94 1.91
C GLY A 80 8.60 -5.11 0.89
N PHE A 81 7.36 -5.52 0.62
CA PHE A 81 6.47 -4.89 -0.37
C PHE A 81 5.84 -3.58 0.14
N TYR A 82 6.67 -2.54 0.31
CA TYR A 82 6.23 -1.22 0.80
C TYR A 82 6.06 -0.21 -0.33
N GLN A 83 4.97 0.57 -0.27
CA GLN A 83 4.71 1.69 -1.18
C GLN A 83 5.44 2.92 -0.65
N THR A 84 6.71 3.06 -1.05
CA THR A 84 7.54 4.20 -0.65
C THR A 84 7.56 5.29 -1.72
N SER A 85 7.76 6.53 -1.29
CA SER A 85 7.97 7.70 -2.15
C SER A 85 9.15 8.48 -1.60
N SER A 86 10.11 8.79 -2.47
CA SER A 86 11.42 9.33 -2.07
C SER A 86 11.88 10.52 -2.91
N SER A 87 11.20 10.81 -4.03
CA SER A 87 11.55 11.90 -4.92
C SER A 87 10.69 13.13 -4.69
N LYS A 88 11.31 14.32 -4.65
CA LYS A 88 10.58 15.60 -4.56
C LYS A 88 9.69 15.89 -5.77
N GLY A 89 9.94 15.24 -6.90
CA GLY A 89 9.14 15.39 -8.12
C GLY A 89 7.94 14.44 -8.20
N GLU A 90 7.81 13.49 -7.28
CA GLU A 90 6.66 12.58 -7.22
C GLU A 90 5.45 13.24 -6.57
N LEU A 91 4.26 12.77 -6.92
CA LEU A 91 2.98 13.30 -6.42
C LEU A 91 2.90 13.38 -4.88
N PHE A 92 3.53 12.42 -4.18
CA PHE A 92 3.54 12.34 -2.72
C PHE A 92 4.90 12.73 -2.09
N GLY A 93 5.83 13.25 -2.90
CA GLY A 93 7.10 13.79 -2.45
C GLY A 93 7.95 12.79 -1.65
N SER A 94 8.27 13.12 -0.40
CA SER A 94 9.05 12.26 0.49
C SER A 94 8.28 11.86 1.75
N LEU A 95 6.93 11.81 1.66
CA LEU A 95 6.06 11.61 2.81
C LEU A 95 5.98 10.14 3.26
N SER A 96 6.29 9.18 2.38
CA SER A 96 6.17 7.74 2.66
C SER A 96 7.53 7.05 2.56
N LYS A 97 8.30 7.07 3.65
CA LYS A 97 9.66 6.49 3.68
C LYS A 97 9.67 5.10 4.30
N LEU A 98 10.59 4.24 3.86
CA LEU A 98 10.78 2.89 4.40
C LEU A 98 10.89 2.82 5.94
N PRO A 99 11.61 3.72 6.65
CA PRO A 99 11.72 3.65 8.10
C PRO A 99 10.38 3.69 8.83
N PHE A 100 9.41 4.46 8.35
CA PHE A 100 8.06 4.50 8.93
C PHE A 100 7.42 3.10 8.96
N PHE A 101 7.55 2.36 7.86
CA PHE A 101 6.98 1.02 7.78
C PHE A 101 7.75 -0.01 8.62
N ILE A 102 9.06 0.13 8.76
CA ILE A 102 9.87 -0.73 9.63
C ILE A 102 9.49 -0.48 11.09
N ASP A 103 9.34 0.78 11.50
CA ASP A 103 8.92 1.11 12.86
C ASP A 103 7.48 0.64 13.13
N GLN A 104 6.59 0.71 12.13
CA GLN A 104 5.26 0.07 12.22
C GLN A 104 5.36 -1.45 12.42
N CYS A 105 6.27 -2.15 11.74
CA CYS A 105 6.48 -3.59 11.96
C CYS A 105 6.91 -3.88 13.40
N LYS A 106 7.81 -3.07 13.97
CA LYS A 106 8.23 -3.20 15.36
C LYS A 106 7.09 -2.94 16.32
N ASP A 107 6.35 -1.87 16.07
CA ASP A 107 5.21 -1.49 16.88
C ASP A 107 4.16 -2.61 16.91
N ILE A 108 3.89 -3.29 15.80
CA ILE A 108 2.86 -4.36 15.73
C ILE A 108 3.37 -5.69 16.31
N TYR A 109 4.59 -6.12 15.97
CA TYR A 109 5.05 -7.49 16.20
C TYR A 109 6.19 -7.64 17.21
N GLY A 110 6.89 -6.56 17.55
CA GLY A 110 8.01 -6.54 18.50
C GLY A 110 9.31 -6.00 17.90
N GLU A 111 10.24 -5.60 18.78
CA GLU A 111 11.51 -4.94 18.42
C GLU A 111 12.40 -5.76 17.47
N ASP A 112 12.24 -7.08 17.41
CA ASP A 112 12.98 -7.95 16.51
C ASP A 112 12.51 -7.86 15.05
N PHE A 113 11.42 -7.16 14.76
CA PHE A 113 10.93 -6.87 13.40
C PHE A 113 11.62 -5.63 12.80
N ASP A 114 12.95 -5.63 12.87
CA ASP A 114 13.79 -4.54 12.41
C ASP A 114 14.22 -4.68 10.93
N SER A 115 15.04 -3.74 10.47
CA SER A 115 15.58 -3.75 9.11
C SER A 115 16.47 -4.97 8.83
N ASN A 116 17.15 -5.53 9.83
CA ASN A 116 18.01 -6.69 9.66
C ASN A 116 17.16 -7.93 9.38
N ARG A 117 16.11 -8.15 10.16
CA ARG A 117 15.17 -9.25 9.93
C ARG A 117 14.53 -9.14 8.56
N LEU A 118 14.03 -7.95 8.20
CA LEU A 118 13.43 -7.71 6.89
C LEU A 118 14.40 -8.02 5.75
N ASN A 119 15.65 -7.54 5.83
CA ASN A 119 16.68 -7.76 4.81
C ASN A 119 17.03 -9.25 4.67
N GLN A 120 17.18 -9.97 5.79
CA GLN A 120 17.45 -11.41 5.78
C GLN A 120 16.28 -12.20 5.18
N GLY A 121 15.05 -11.84 5.55
CA GLY A 121 13.83 -12.42 5.04
C GLY A 121 13.66 -12.23 3.53
N THR A 122 13.81 -11.00 3.07
CA THR A 122 13.76 -10.64 1.64
C THR A 122 14.82 -11.38 0.85
N LYS A 123 16.05 -11.46 1.37
CA LYS A 123 17.13 -12.24 0.75
C LYS A 123 16.76 -13.72 0.65
N ARG A 124 16.22 -14.32 1.72
CA ARG A 124 15.76 -15.71 1.73
C ARG A 124 14.67 -15.94 0.67
N SER A 125 13.63 -15.10 0.65
CA SER A 125 12.54 -15.20 -0.33
C SER A 125 13.05 -15.11 -1.78
N ASN A 126 13.94 -14.15 -2.06
CA ASN A 126 14.53 -13.98 -3.39
C ASN A 126 15.37 -15.19 -3.82
N LEU A 127 16.10 -15.82 -2.90
CA LEU A 127 16.84 -17.05 -3.16
C LEU A 127 15.90 -18.23 -3.43
N MET A 128 14.83 -18.36 -2.65
CA MET A 128 13.85 -19.44 -2.78
C MET A 128 13.08 -19.37 -4.11
N TYR A 129 12.63 -18.18 -4.50
CA TYR A 129 11.80 -17.99 -5.70
C TYR A 129 12.61 -17.66 -6.96
N GLY A 130 13.93 -17.48 -6.84
CA GLY A 130 14.82 -17.24 -7.97
C GLY A 130 14.82 -15.80 -8.50
N GLN A 131 14.13 -14.87 -7.83
CA GLN A 131 14.09 -13.43 -8.18
C GLN A 131 13.83 -13.20 -9.69
N VAL A 132 14.62 -12.33 -10.34
CA VAL A 132 14.63 -12.10 -11.79
C VAL A 132 15.15 -13.28 -12.62
N ASN A 133 15.73 -14.31 -11.99
CA ASN A 133 16.30 -15.51 -12.63
C ASN A 133 15.47 -16.76 -12.31
N ILE A 134 14.15 -16.61 -12.27
CA ILE A 134 13.21 -17.69 -11.92
C ILE A 134 13.34 -18.88 -12.89
N LYS A 135 13.39 -20.10 -12.34
CA LYS A 135 13.49 -21.35 -13.10
C LYS A 135 12.14 -22.08 -13.13
N VAL A 136 11.27 -21.67 -14.04
CA VAL A 136 9.93 -22.26 -14.20
C VAL A 136 9.68 -22.71 -15.65
N SER A 137 8.75 -23.64 -15.84
CA SER A 137 8.32 -24.11 -17.17
C SER A 137 6.80 -24.14 -17.24
N ARG A 138 6.22 -23.90 -18.43
CA ARG A 138 4.77 -23.84 -18.66
C ARG A 138 4.05 -22.79 -17.80
N VAL A 139 4.64 -21.60 -17.68
CA VAL A 139 4.07 -20.45 -16.96
C VAL A 139 3.95 -19.27 -17.93
N VAL A 140 2.82 -18.57 -17.88
CA VAL A 140 2.61 -17.30 -18.59
C VAL A 140 2.40 -16.21 -17.55
N PHE A 141 3.24 -15.18 -17.57
CA PHE A 141 3.07 -14.00 -16.73
C PHE A 141 2.32 -12.94 -17.53
N VAL A 142 1.10 -12.60 -17.14
CA VAL A 142 0.30 -11.54 -17.79
C VAL A 142 0.41 -10.24 -16.97
N GLN A 143 0.59 -9.11 -17.64
CA GLN A 143 0.65 -7.78 -17.03
C GLN A 143 -0.28 -6.81 -17.74
N GLY A 144 -0.90 -5.90 -16.98
CA GLY A 144 -1.61 -4.73 -17.51
C GLY A 144 -0.67 -3.52 -17.59
N SER A 145 -0.84 -2.67 -18.60
CA SER A 145 0.01 -1.48 -18.83
C SER A 145 -0.49 -0.20 -18.16
N LEU A 146 -1.49 -0.31 -17.27
CA LEU A 146 -2.29 0.82 -16.83
C LEU A 146 -1.75 1.46 -15.55
#